data_AF-A0A966P7T4-F1
#
_entry.id   AF-A0A966P7T4-F1
#
_cell.length_a   1.000
_cell.length_b   1.000
_cell.length_c   1.000
_cell.angle_alpha   90.00
_cell.angle_beta   90.00
_cell.angle_gamma   90.00
#
_symmetry.space_group_name_H-M   'P 1'
#
loop_
_entity.id
_entity.type
_entity.pdbx_description
1 polymer ?
#
loop_
_entity_poly.entity_id
_entity_poly.type
_entity_poly.pdbx_seq_one_letter_code
_entity_poly.pdbx_strand_id
1 'polypeptide(L)' 'MALDKNHIAKRIAQELQSGYYVNLGIGIPTLVANYVPPGLEIEFQSENGILGMGP' A
#
# COMPACT_ATOMS: atom_id res chain seq x y z
N MET A 1 -2.57 -23.09 7.31
CA MET A 1 -3.51 -22.37 6.42
C MET A 1 -2.69 -21.46 5.51
N ALA A 2 -3.07 -21.33 4.24
CA ALA A 2 -2.45 -20.33 3.35
C ALA A 2 -2.89 -18.92 3.79
N LEU A 3 -2.00 -17.94 3.66
CA LEU A 3 -2.36 -16.53 3.88
C LEU A 3 -3.35 -16.10 2.79
N ASP A 4 -4.46 -15.46 3.17
CA ASP A 4 -5.31 -14.79 2.19
C ASP A 4 -4.70 -13.46 1.73
N LYS A 5 -5.34 -12.85 0.72
CA LYS A 5 -4.86 -11.60 0.11
C LYS A 5 -4.77 -10.44 1.11
N ASN A 6 -5.64 -10.39 2.13
CA ASN A 6 -5.62 -9.33 3.14
C ASN A 6 -4.47 -9.50 4.11
N HIS A 7 -4.16 -10.74 4.52
CA HIS A 7 -3.01 -11.02 5.36
C HIS A 7 -1.69 -10.67 4.66
N ILE A 8 -1.57 -10.96 3.35
CA ILE A 8 -0.41 -10.57 2.55
C ILE A 8 -0.28 -9.04 2.48
N ALA A 9 -1.36 -8.33 2.14
CA ALA A 9 -1.36 -6.88 2.05
C ALA A 9 -1.00 -6.21 3.40
N LYS A 10 -1.57 -6.71 4.50
CA LYS A 10 -1.27 -6.21 5.85
C LYS A 10 0.19 -6.40 6.23
N ARG A 11 0.81 -7.54 5.86
CA ARG A 11 2.23 -7.79 6.10
C ARG A 11 3.12 -6.82 5.31
N ILE A 12 2.78 -6.56 4.04
CA ILE A 12 3.54 -5.64 3.19
C ILE A 12 3.44 -4.21 3.73
N ALA A 13 2.27 -3.78 4.22
CA ALA A 13 2.09 -2.44 4.78
C ALA A 13 3.03 -2.13 5.96
N GLN A 14 3.53 -3.15 6.68
CA GLN A 14 4.51 -2.97 7.76
C GLN A 14 5.93 -2.69 7.27
N GLU A 15 6.24 -2.89 5.99
CA GLU A 15 7.54 -2.55 5.39
C GLU A 15 7.63 -1.09 4.95
N LEU A 16 6.50 -0.37 4.96
CA LEU A 16 6.44 1.01 4.54
C LEU A 16 6.97 1.95 5.64
N GLN A 17 7.60 3.03 5.22
CA GLN A 17 8.15 4.05 6.11
C GLN A 17 7.67 5.43 5.66
N SER A 18 7.57 6.36 6.61
CA SER A 18 7.23 7.75 6.31
C SER A 18 8.24 8.36 5.34
N GLY A 19 7.75 9.15 4.39
CA GLY A 19 8.52 9.76 3.31
C GLY A 19 8.70 8.87 2.06
N TYR A 20 8.17 7.64 2.04
CA TYR A 20 8.26 6.79 0.87
C TYR A 20 7.35 7.26 -0.26
N TYR A 21 7.86 7.12 -1.49
CA TYR A 21 7.08 7.21 -2.73
C TYR A 21 6.92 5.80 -3.28
N VAL A 22 5.69 5.29 -3.29
CA VAL A 22 5.42 3.87 -3.55
C VAL A 22 4.56 3.74 -4.79
N ASN A 23 5.05 3.00 -5.78
CA ASN A 23 4.23 2.57 -6.90
C ASN A 23 3.47 1.28 -6.52
N LEU A 24 2.15 1.31 -6.65
CA LEU A 24 1.28 0.15 -6.43
C LEU A 24 0.74 -0.38 -7.76
N GLY A 25 1.16 -1.60 -8.09
CA GLY A 25 0.55 -2.38 -9.18
C GLY A 25 -0.84 -2.91 -8.80
N ILE A 26 -1.60 -3.37 -9.80
CA ILE A 26 -2.99 -3.83 -9.61
C ILE A 26 -3.04 -5.13 -8.77
N GLY A 27 -4.05 -5.23 -7.88
CA GLY A 27 -4.37 -6.47 -7.16
C GLY A 27 -4.02 -6.40 -5.68
N ILE A 28 -3.19 -7.33 -5.19
CA ILE A 28 -2.74 -7.31 -3.78
C ILE A 28 -2.01 -5.99 -3.43
N PRO A 29 -1.13 -5.43 -4.28
CA PRO A 29 -0.44 -4.19 -3.92
C PRO A 29 -1.40 -3.02 -3.68
N THR A 30 -2.46 -2.86 -4.47
CA THR A 30 -3.49 -1.82 -4.21
C THR A 30 -4.19 -1.97 -2.85
N LEU A 31 -4.26 -3.18 -2.27
CA LEU A 31 -4.84 -3.37 -0.93
C LEU A 31 -3.90 -2.87 0.19
N VAL A 32 -2.60 -2.74 -0.08
CA VAL A 32 -1.59 -2.32 0.92
C VAL A 32 -1.90 -0.94 1.47
N ALA A 33 -2.38 -0.01 0.64
CA ALA A 33 -2.76 1.35 1.04
C ALA A 33 -3.81 1.37 2.18
N ASN A 34 -4.70 0.38 2.24
CA ASN A 34 -5.73 0.29 3.27
C ASN A 34 -5.20 -0.16 4.65
N TYR A 35 -3.96 -0.66 4.72
CA TYR A 35 -3.36 -1.19 5.94
C TYR A 35 -2.17 -0.37 6.42
N VAL A 36 -1.91 0.79 5.80
CA VAL A 36 -0.89 1.74 6.25
C VAL A 36 -1.26 2.22 7.65
N PRO A 37 -0.35 2.11 8.63
CA PRO A 37 -0.60 2.64 9.97
C PRO A 37 -0.82 4.16 9.92
N PRO A 38 -1.72 4.71 10.74
CA PRO A 38 -1.91 6.15 10.81
C PRO A 38 -0.62 6.85 11.25
N GLY A 39 -0.34 8.03 10.69
CA GLY A 39 0.83 8.84 11.01
C GLY A 39 2.06 8.60 10.13
N LEU A 40 1.99 7.69 9.15
CA LEU A 40 2.99 7.62 8.08
C LEU A 40 2.58 8.55 6.94
N GLU A 41 3.47 9.45 6.54
CA GLU A 41 3.30 10.25 5.33
C GLU A 41 3.86 9.46 4.13
N ILE A 42 2.99 8.97 3.25
CA ILE A 42 3.39 8.15 2.09
C ILE A 42 2.65 8.66 0.86
N GLU A 43 3.37 8.80 -0.26
CA GLU A 43 2.77 9.13 -1.54
C GLU A 43 2.61 7.86 -2.38
N PHE A 44 1.37 7.56 -2.78
CA PHE A 44 1.08 6.42 -3.66
C PHE A 44 0.90 6.86 -5.10
N GLN A 45 1.64 6.20 -5.99
CA GLN A 45 1.51 6.33 -7.44
C GLN A 45 0.95 5.03 -8.01
N SER A 46 0.05 5.16 -8.98
CA SER A 46 -0.40 4.04 -9.81
C SER A 46 0.21 4.17 -11.20
N GLU A 47 0.72 3.07 -11.74
CA GLU A 47 1.26 2.93 -13.11
C GLU A 47 0.33 3.48 -14.22
N ASN A 48 -0.96 3.63 -13.93
CA ASN A 48 -1.97 4.22 -14.82
C ASN A 48 -1.95 5.76 -14.83
N GLY A 49 -1.05 6.41 -14.08
CA GLY A 49 -0.91 7.87 -14.01
C GLY A 49 -1.74 8.55 -12.92
N ILE A 50 -2.30 7.80 -11.95
CA ILE A 50 -3.02 8.38 -10.82
C ILE A 50 -2.03 8.57 -9.66
N LEU A 51 -1.86 9.82 -9.21
CA LEU A 51 -1.12 10.20 -8.00
C LEU A 51 -2.15 10.59 -6.93
N GLY A 52 -1.92 10.24 -5.67
CA GLY A 52 -2.78 10.66 -4.55
C GLY A 52 -3.94 9.71 -4.21
N MET A 53 -3.79 8.40 -4.40
CA MET A 53 -4.76 7.41 -3.87
C MET A 53 -4.46 7.13 -2.39
N GLY A 54 -5.00 7.97 -1.53
CA GLY A 54 -5.14 7.76 -0.09
C GLY A 54 -6.51 8.25 0.38
N PRO A 55 -7.04 7.77 1.51
CA PRO A 55 -8.22 8.37 2.14
C PRO A 55 -7.96 9.81 2.62
#